data_AF-A0A949UBA2-F1
#
_entry.id   AF-A0A949UBA2-F1
#
_cell.length_a   1.000
_cell.length_b   1.000
_cell.length_c   1.000
_cell.angle_alpha   90.00
_cell.angle_beta   90.00
_cell.angle_gamma   90.00
#
_symmetry.space_group_name_H-M   'P 1'
#
loop_
_entity.id
_entity.type
_entity.pdbx_description
1 polymer ?
#
loop_
_entity_poly.entity_id
_entity_poly.type
_entity_poly.pdbx_seq_one_letter_code
_entity_poly.pdbx_strand_id
1 'polypeptide(L)' 'MQRLEQLNAIGASLSAERDLDRLLESILVAAKSITRADGGTLYRVTEERTLRFEIVRTTSLKYYL' A
#
# COMPACT_ATOMS: atom_id res chain seq x y z
N MET A 1 6.11 22.22 3.96
CA MET A 1 5.38 21.69 5.12
C MET A 1 4.43 20.55 4.72
N GLN A 2 3.54 20.76 3.74
CA GLN A 2 2.44 19.84 3.40
C GLN A 2 2.80 18.34 3.16
N ARG A 3 3.93 18.02 2.51
CA ARG A 3 4.32 16.62 2.25
C ARG A 3 4.71 15.84 3.52
N LEU A 4 5.37 16.52 4.47
CA LEU A 4 5.81 15.88 5.71
C LEU A 4 4.60 15.60 6.62
N GLU A 5 3.66 16.54 6.68
CA GLU A 5 2.39 16.38 7.40
C GLU A 5 1.54 15.26 6.80
N GLN A 6 1.49 15.17 5.46
CA GLN A 6 0.80 14.08 4.76
C GLN A 6 1.44 12.71 5.08
N LEU A 7 2.77 12.62 5.07
CA LEU A 7 3.48 11.39 5.45
C LEU A 7 3.22 11.00 6.91
N ASN A 8 3.24 11.95 7.83
CA ASN A 8 2.94 11.69 9.24
C ASN A 8 1.48 11.22 9.45
N ALA A 9 0.51 11.85 8.77
CA ALA A 9 -0.88 11.44 8.84
C ALA A 9 -1.10 10.03 8.27
N ILE A 10 -0.45 9.71 7.15
CA ILE A 10 -0.45 8.35 6.58
C ILE A 10 0.15 7.37 7.58
N GLY A 11 1.35 7.65 8.12
CA GLY A 11 2.02 6.77 9.08
C GLY A 11 1.18 6.51 10.33
N ALA A 12 0.54 7.54 10.88
CA ALA A 12 -0.35 7.41 12.03
C ALA A 12 -1.56 6.50 11.71
N SER A 13 -2.21 6.72 10.56
CA SER A 13 -3.34 5.88 10.12
C SER A 13 -2.93 4.43 9.92
N LEU A 14 -1.77 4.18 9.29
CA LEU A 14 -1.26 2.83 9.06
C LEU A 14 -0.93 2.12 10.39
N SER A 15 -0.40 2.84 11.37
CA SER A 15 -0.05 2.27 12.69
C SER A 15 -1.27 1.87 13.53
N ALA A 16 -2.43 2.46 13.26
CA ALA A 16 -3.68 2.20 13.98
C ALA A 16 -4.52 1.08 13.33
N GLU A 17 -4.25 0.73 12.06
CA GLU A 17 -4.99 -0.30 11.34
C GLU A 17 -4.60 -1.70 11.85
N ARG A 18 -5.61 -2.53 12.10
CA ARG A 18 -5.46 -3.90 12.64
C ARG A 18 -5.82 -4.96 11.61
N ASP A 19 -6.58 -4.59 10.59
CA ASP A 19 -6.94 -5.46 9.47
C ASP A 19 -5.78 -5.45 8.45
N LEU A 20 -5.18 -6.62 8.24
CA LEU A 20 -4.01 -6.76 7.37
C LEU A 20 -4.33 -6.39 5.91
N ASP A 21 -5.51 -6.77 5.41
CA ASP A 21 -5.88 -6.51 4.01
C ASP A 21 -6.06 -5.01 3.79
N ARG A 22 -6.73 -4.32 4.73
CA ARG A 22 -6.87 -2.86 4.70
C ARG A 22 -5.54 -2.14 4.87
N LEU A 23 -4.65 -2.67 5.70
CA LEU A 23 -3.32 -2.12 5.90
C LEU A 23 -2.52 -2.18 4.59
N LEU A 24 -2.49 -3.35 3.93
CA LEU A 24 -1.79 -3.54 2.67
C LEU A 24 -2.37 -2.66 1.56
N GLU A 25 -3.70 -2.56 1.45
CA GLU A 25 -4.34 -1.64 0.51
C GLU A 25 -3.94 -0.17 0.78
N SER A 26 -3.98 0.26 2.05
CA SER A 26 -3.62 1.62 2.45
C SER A 26 -2.15 1.95 2.13
N ILE A 27 -1.23 1.00 2.38
CA ILE A 27 0.19 1.14 2.02
C ILE A 27 0.33 1.31 0.51
N LEU A 28 -0.32 0.46 -0.29
CA LEU A 28 -0.20 0.51 -1.74
C LEU A 28 -0.76 1.81 -2.32
N VAL A 29 -1.92 2.28 -1.82
CA VAL A 29 -2.53 3.54 -2.23
C VAL A 29 -1.63 4.73 -1.86
N ALA A 30 -1.10 4.77 -0.64
CA ALA A 30 -0.19 5.81 -0.19
C ALA A 30 1.09 5.85 -1.04
N ALA A 31 1.71 4.70 -1.27
CA ALA A 31 2.92 4.58 -2.08
C ALA A 31 2.70 5.07 -3.52
N LYS A 32 1.58 4.70 -4.15
CA LYS A 32 1.20 5.21 -5.48
C LYS A 32 1.02 6.72 -5.49
N SER A 33 0.36 7.28 -4.47
CA SER A 33 0.15 8.73 -4.35
C SER A 33 1.47 9.49 -4.23
N ILE A 34 2.40 9.00 -3.40
CA ILE A 34 3.73 9.62 -3.19
C ILE A 34 4.59 9.55 -4.45
N THR A 35 4.61 8.39 -5.11
CA THR A 35 5.46 8.15 -6.29
C THR A 35 4.82 8.60 -7.60
N ARG A 36 3.53 8.97 -7.57
CA ARG A 36 2.70 9.25 -8.75
C ARG A 36 2.62 8.05 -9.72
N ALA A 37 2.64 6.84 -9.18
CA ALA A 37 2.53 5.62 -9.97
C ALA A 37 1.07 5.32 -10.33
N ASP A 38 0.84 4.86 -11.57
CA ASP A 38 -0.48 4.40 -12.02
C ASP A 38 -0.88 3.06 -11.38
N GLY A 39 0.10 2.19 -11.10
CA GLY A 39 -0.10 0.85 -10.59
C GLY A 39 0.92 0.44 -9.54
N GLY A 40 0.65 -0.67 -8.86
CA GLY A 40 1.61 -1.34 -7.99
C GLY A 40 1.08 -2.65 -7.42
N THR A 41 1.99 -3.44 -6.87
CA THR A 41 1.74 -4.76 -6.29
C THR A 41 2.46 -4.88 -4.95
N LEU A 42 1.83 -5.51 -3.96
CA LEU A 42 2.49 -5.91 -2.72
C LEU A 42 2.62 -7.42 -2.64
N TYR A 43 3.80 -7.85 -2.19
CA TYR A 43 4.12 -9.22 -1.88
C TYR A 43 4.56 -9.29 -0.42
N ARG A 44 4.14 -10.33 0.29
CA ARG A 44 4.72 -10.69 1.59
C ARG A 44 5.72 -11.81 1.44
N VAL A 45 6.74 -11.76 2.27
CA VAL A 45 7.66 -12.88 2.45
C VAL A 45 6.98 -13.91 3.36
N THR A 46 6.96 -15.17 2.93
CA THR A 46 6.47 -16.29 3.75
C THR A 46 7.59 -16.85 4.64
N GLU A 47 7.23 -17.73 5.58
CA GLU A 47 8.22 -18.40 6.45
C GLU A 47 9.23 -19.23 5.64
N GLU A 48 8.82 -19.78 4.50
CA GLU A 48 9.64 -20.53 3.55
C GLU A 48 10.50 -19.63 2.66
N ARG A 49 10.57 -18.32 2.93
CA ARG A 49 11.29 -17.31 2.13
C ARG A 49 10.81 -17.23 0.68
N THR A 50 9.52 -17.46 0.46
CA THR A 50 8.87 -17.24 -0.84
C THR A 50 8.10 -15.93 -0.86
N LEU A 51 7.73 -15.46 -2.05
CA LEU A 51 6.86 -14.28 -2.21
C LEU A 51 5.41 -14.73 -2.38
N ARG A 52 4.57 -14.39 -1.40
CA ARG A 52 3.12 -14.46 -1.54
C ARG A 52 2.61 -13.15 -2.12
N PHE A 53 1.90 -13.25 -3.23
CA PHE A 53 1.17 -12.13 -3.79
C PHE A 53 -0.03 -11.79 -2.90
N GLU A 54 -0.15 -10.53 -2.49
CA GLU A 54 -1.23 -10.08 -1.60
C GLU A 54 -2.23 -9.15 -2.29
N ILE A 55 -1.75 -8.17 -3.07
CA ILE A 55 -2.63 -7.20 -3.73
C ILE A 55 -1.97 -6.60 -4.98
N VAL A 56 -2.80 -6.30 -5.97
CA VAL A 56 -2.47 -5.46 -7.14
C VAL A 56 -3.52 -4.37 -7.32
N ARG A 57 -3.05 -3.17 -7.67
CA ARG A 57 -3.93 -2.03 -7.89
C ARG A 57 -3.44 -1.17 -9.04
N THR A 58 -4.17 -1.16 -10.15
CA THR A 58 -3.85 -0.35 -11.34
C THR A 58 -5.01 0.57 -11.68
N THR A 59 -4.76 1.88 -11.64
CA THR A 59 -5.83 2.89 -11.75
C THR A 59 -6.33 3.00 -13.18
N SER A 60 -5.43 3.12 -14.16
CA SER A 60 -5.77 3.21 -15.59
C SER A 60 -6.58 2.02 -16.10
N LEU A 61 -6.34 0.82 -15.52
CA LEU A 61 -7.02 -0.42 -15.90
C LEU A 61 -8.25 -0.73 -15.05
N LYS A 62 -8.57 0.09 -14.03
CA LYS A 62 -9.61 -0.18 -13.03
C LYS A 62 -9.49 -1.59 -12.41
N TYR A 63 -8.25 -2.03 -12.20
CA TYR A 63 -7.94 -3.39 -11.76
C TYR A 63 -7.54 -3.39 -10.29
N TYR A 64 -8.24 -4.20 -9.49
CA TYR A 64 -8.11 -4.32 -8.04
C TYR A 64 -8.31 -5.78 -7.69
N LEU A 65 -7.27 -6.46 -7.20
CA LEU A 65 -7.31 -7.87 -6.82
C LEU A 65 -6.42 -8.12 -5.61
#